data_AF-G3NK75-F1
#
_entry.id   AF-G3NK75-F1
#
_cell.length_a   1.000
_cell.length_b   1.000
_cell.length_c   1.000
_cell.angle_alpha   90.00
_cell.angle_beta   90.00
_cell.angle_gamma   90.00
#
_symmetry.space_group_name_H-M   'P 1'
#
loop_
_entity.id
_entity.type
_entity.pdbx_description
1 polymer ?
#
loop_
_entity_poly.entity_id
_entity_poly.type
_entity_poly.pdbx_seq_one_letter_code
_entity_poly.pdbx_strand_id
1 'polypeptide(L)'
;LGSVCGRRPACRRNVCTKVLLAEGRETPFTEHCRSYESTYRTLQTEIQNLKDQVQELHRDLTRHHSIINTGRMGEIMDRSLRIDGQIASTHSTVETMRVAFEEIWDETFQRVTNEQEIYEAQLHDLMQLKQENSYLTTITRQISPYILSIAKVEERLQPRFQEATDHHDDRTETMLKIYEDGAPAKD
;
A
#
# COMPACT_ATOMS: atom_id res chain seq x y z
N LEU A 1 8.66 -23.44 13.10
CA LEU A 1 7.55 -23.31 14.07
C LEU A 1 6.54 -22.34 13.48
N GLY A 2 5.49 -22.89 12.84
CA GLY A 2 4.50 -22.11 12.09
C GLY A 2 3.52 -21.42 13.02
N SER A 3 3.33 -20.12 12.82
CA SER A 3 2.36 -19.32 13.57
C SER A 3 0.97 -19.53 12.98
N VAL A 4 0.18 -20.39 13.62
CA VAL A 4 -1.26 -20.52 13.38
C VAL A 4 -1.94 -19.31 14.02
N CYS A 5 -2.11 -18.24 13.26
CA CYS A 5 -2.97 -17.12 13.64
C CYS A 5 -4.42 -17.59 13.65
N GLY A 6 -4.87 -18.07 14.81
CA GLY A 6 -6.27 -18.37 15.08
C GLY A 6 -7.12 -17.11 15.00
N ARG A 7 -7.70 -16.84 13.83
CA ARG A 7 -8.75 -15.83 13.69
C ARG A 7 -10.00 -16.35 14.40
N ARG A 8 -10.30 -15.80 15.58
CA ARG A 8 -11.63 -15.93 16.20
C ARG A 8 -12.67 -15.34 15.25
N PRO A 9 -13.84 -15.95 15.05
CA PRO A 9 -14.92 -15.31 14.30
C PRO A 9 -15.42 -14.12 15.12
N ALA A 10 -14.97 -12.92 14.78
CA ALA A 10 -15.57 -11.70 15.30
C ALA A 10 -17.07 -11.72 14.94
N CYS A 11 -17.92 -11.41 15.92
CA CYS A 11 -19.38 -11.40 15.79
C CYS A 11 -19.79 -10.57 14.56
N ARG A 12 -20.21 -11.27 13.51
CA ARG A 12 -20.44 -10.79 12.13
C ARG A 12 -21.72 -9.97 11.97
N ARG A 13 -21.94 -8.93 12.77
CA ARG A 13 -23.14 -8.10 12.56
C ARG A 13 -22.91 -6.70 12.02
N ASN A 14 -21.74 -6.08 12.18
CA ASN A 14 -21.54 -4.69 11.68
C ASN A 14 -20.06 -4.33 11.38
N VAL A 15 -19.18 -5.29 11.07
CA VAL A 15 -17.74 -4.99 10.97
C VAL A 15 -17.34 -4.36 9.63
N CYS A 16 -18.12 -4.55 8.56
CA CYS A 16 -17.62 -4.27 7.21
C CYS A 16 -17.71 -2.80 6.77
N THR A 17 -18.70 -2.03 7.22
CA THR A 17 -18.96 -0.71 6.61
C THR A 17 -18.24 0.46 7.32
N LYS A 18 -17.84 0.33 8.59
CA LYS A 18 -17.28 1.48 9.33
C LYS A 18 -15.79 1.75 9.11
N VAL A 19 -15.01 0.76 8.69
CA VAL A 19 -13.57 0.94 8.42
C VAL A 19 -13.33 1.35 6.96
N LEU A 20 -14.21 0.96 6.02
CA LEU A 20 -14.04 1.24 4.59
C LEU A 20 -14.58 2.60 4.13
N LEU A 21 -15.52 3.19 4.88
CA LEU A 21 -16.06 4.51 4.55
C LEU A 21 -15.17 5.68 5.04
N ALA A 22 -14.06 5.39 5.72
CA ALA A 22 -13.17 6.42 6.27
C ALA A 22 -12.25 7.05 5.20
N GLU A 23 -12.00 6.39 4.07
CA GLU A 23 -11.06 6.87 3.05
C GLU A 23 -11.71 7.66 1.89
N GLY A 24 -13.05 7.74 1.83
CA GLY A 24 -13.77 8.64 0.92
C GLY A 24 -13.58 8.39 -0.60
N ARG A 25 -12.75 7.43 -1.02
CA ARG A 25 -12.58 7.04 -2.43
C ARG A 25 -13.52 5.91 -2.79
N GLU A 26 -14.24 6.11 -3.88
CA GLU A 26 -15.01 5.06 -4.53
C GLU A 26 -14.07 4.04 -5.18
N THR A 27 -14.13 2.79 -4.70
CA THR A 27 -13.41 1.64 -5.23
C THR A 27 -14.39 0.52 -5.60
N PRO A 28 -14.02 -0.40 -6.51
CA PRO A 28 -14.84 -1.58 -6.81
C PRO A 28 -15.18 -2.40 -5.54
N PHE A 29 -14.28 -2.42 -4.56
CA PHE A 29 -14.49 -3.09 -3.28
C PHE A 29 -15.56 -2.37 -2.42
N THR A 30 -15.47 -1.05 -2.27
CA THR A 30 -16.47 -0.29 -1.50
C THR A 30 -17.85 -0.34 -2.14
N GLU A 31 -17.93 -0.33 -3.47
CA GLU A 31 -19.19 -0.49 -4.20
C GLU A 31 -19.78 -1.89 -4.00
N HIS A 32 -18.97 -2.94 -4.14
CA HIS A 32 -19.39 -4.32 -3.87
C HIS A 32 -19.94 -4.48 -2.44
N CYS A 33 -19.25 -3.95 -1.43
CA CYS A 33 -19.70 -4.03 -0.04
C CYS A 33 -21.06 -3.36 0.16
N ARG A 34 -21.30 -2.18 -0.42
CA ARG A 34 -22.60 -1.48 -0.32
C ARG A 34 -23.71 -2.26 -1.02
N SER A 35 -23.44 -2.77 -2.22
CA SER A 35 -24.39 -3.57 -2.99
C SER A 35 -24.77 -4.84 -2.23
N TYR A 36 -23.77 -5.59 -1.72
CA TYR A 36 -23.99 -6.77 -0.92
C TYR A 36 -24.81 -6.50 0.35
N GLU A 37 -24.51 -5.42 1.07
CA GLU A 37 -25.26 -5.05 2.28
C GLU A 37 -26.74 -4.78 1.97
N SER A 38 -27.02 -4.10 0.85
CA SER A 38 -28.38 -3.86 0.36
C SER A 38 -29.11 -5.18 0.07
N THR A 39 -28.50 -6.07 -0.72
CA THR A 39 -29.08 -7.37 -1.06
C THR A 39 -29.29 -8.25 0.17
N TYR A 40 -28.32 -8.29 1.08
CA TYR A 40 -28.42 -9.05 2.33
C TYR A 40 -29.57 -8.55 3.21
N ARG A 41 -29.78 -7.24 3.30
CA ARG A 41 -30.89 -6.64 4.04
C ARG A 41 -32.24 -7.04 3.45
N THR A 42 -32.37 -7.01 2.13
CA THR A 42 -33.58 -7.47 1.43
C THR A 42 -33.87 -8.94 1.72
N LEU A 43 -32.87 -9.82 1.55
CA LEU A 43 -33.00 -11.26 1.85
C LEU A 43 -33.39 -11.50 3.32
N GLN A 44 -32.81 -10.74 4.25
CA GLN A 44 -33.14 -10.84 5.67
C GLN A 44 -34.62 -10.49 5.93
N THR A 45 -35.14 -9.44 5.29
CA THR A 45 -36.56 -9.08 5.37
C THR A 45 -37.46 -10.15 4.77
N GLU A 46 -37.09 -10.71 3.61
CA GLU A 46 -37.86 -11.77 2.96
C GLU A 46 -37.93 -13.05 3.79
N ILE A 47 -36.81 -13.47 4.38
CA ILE A 47 -36.75 -14.62 5.30
C ILE A 47 -37.63 -14.37 6.53
N GLN A 48 -37.59 -13.17 7.10
CA GLN A 48 -38.43 -12.86 8.26
C GLN A 48 -39.92 -12.93 7.90
N ASN A 49 -40.30 -12.36 6.76
CA ASN A 49 -41.68 -12.43 6.28
C ASN A 49 -42.13 -13.88 6.01
N LEU A 50 -41.25 -14.74 5.49
CA LEU A 50 -41.53 -16.16 5.31
C LEU A 50 -41.75 -16.88 6.65
N LYS A 51 -40.92 -16.59 7.66
CA LYS A 51 -41.09 -17.12 9.02
C LYS A 51 -42.44 -16.74 9.60
N ASP A 52 -42.85 -15.48 9.44
CA ASP A 52 -44.12 -14.99 9.96
C ASP A 52 -45.31 -15.71 9.30
N GLN A 53 -45.27 -15.92 7.98
CA GLN A 53 -46.30 -16.68 7.25
C GLN A 53 -46.39 -18.15 7.67
N VAL A 54 -45.25 -18.81 7.88
CA VAL A 54 -45.20 -20.20 8.37
C VAL A 54 -45.79 -20.29 9.78
N GLN A 55 -45.44 -19.34 10.65
CA GLN A 55 -45.99 -19.30 12.01
C GLN A 55 -47.51 -19.06 12.00
N GLU A 56 -48.00 -18.16 11.15
CA GLU A 56 -49.43 -17.93 10.99
C GLU A 56 -50.13 -19.20 10.47
N LEU A 57 -49.55 -19.90 9.49
CA LEU A 57 -50.16 -21.12 8.93
C LEU A 57 -50.24 -22.21 9.99
N HIS A 58 -49.20 -22.34 10.81
CA HIS A 58 -49.20 -23.26 11.94
C HIS A 58 -50.26 -22.89 13.00
N ARG A 59 -50.44 -21.60 13.31
CA ARG A 59 -51.48 -21.12 14.23
C ARG A 59 -52.88 -21.45 13.71
N ASP A 60 -53.12 -21.21 12.43
CA ASP A 60 -54.40 -21.49 11.78
C ASP A 60 -54.75 -22.98 11.84
N LEU A 61 -53.79 -23.84 11.51
CA LEU A 61 -53.95 -25.29 11.57
C LEU A 61 -54.24 -25.79 12.99
N THR A 62 -53.52 -25.26 13.98
CA THR A 62 -53.59 -25.77 15.36
C THR A 62 -54.76 -25.19 16.15
N ARG A 63 -55.13 -23.92 15.93
CA ARG A 63 -56.18 -23.24 16.71
C ARG A 63 -57.53 -23.17 16.01
N HIS A 64 -57.54 -22.97 14.70
CA HIS A 64 -58.77 -22.68 13.97
C HIS A 64 -59.36 -23.90 13.27
N HIS A 65 -58.67 -25.05 13.26
CA HIS A 65 -59.06 -26.22 12.45
C HIS A 65 -59.48 -25.81 11.03
N SER A 66 -58.86 -24.74 10.51
CA SER A 66 -59.18 -24.24 9.19
C SER A 66 -58.88 -25.35 8.20
N ILE A 67 -59.80 -25.53 7.25
CA ILE A 67 -59.66 -26.52 6.17
C ILE A 67 -58.27 -26.34 5.58
N ILE A 68 -57.48 -27.42 5.60
CA ILE A 68 -56.06 -27.46 5.23
C ILE A 68 -55.81 -26.57 4.01
N ASN A 69 -55.18 -25.40 4.22
CA ASN A 69 -54.93 -24.44 3.15
C ASN A 69 -53.67 -24.83 2.38
N THR A 70 -53.79 -25.91 1.60
CA THR A 70 -52.71 -26.47 0.77
C THR A 70 -52.20 -25.47 -0.26
N GLY A 71 -53.04 -24.54 -0.73
CA GLY A 71 -52.65 -23.45 -1.63
C GLY A 71 -51.65 -22.49 -1.00
N ARG A 72 -51.97 -21.97 0.20
CA ARG A 72 -51.05 -21.08 0.95
C ARG A 72 -49.75 -21.79 1.35
N MET A 73 -49.81 -23.08 1.67
CA MET A 73 -48.61 -23.89 1.89
C MET A 73 -47.73 -23.97 0.62
N GLY A 74 -48.34 -24.19 -0.55
CA GLY A 74 -47.64 -24.17 -1.83
C GLY A 74 -46.94 -22.84 -2.11
N GLU A 75 -47.64 -21.71 -1.90
CA GLU A 75 -47.06 -20.37 -2.07
C GLU A 75 -45.85 -20.11 -1.14
N ILE A 76 -45.93 -20.57 0.11
CA ILE A 76 -44.83 -20.49 1.08
C ILE A 76 -43.63 -21.32 0.59
N MET A 77 -43.87 -22.53 0.08
CA MET A 77 -42.80 -23.39 -0.47
C MET A 77 -42.16 -22.77 -1.71
N ASP A 78 -42.95 -22.27 -2.65
CA ASP A 78 -42.44 -21.59 -3.85
C ASP A 78 -41.61 -20.35 -3.50
N ARG A 79 -42.06 -19.59 -2.49
CA ARG A 79 -41.31 -18.43 -1.98
C ARG A 79 -40.01 -18.85 -1.30
N SER A 80 -40.00 -19.93 -0.53
CA SER A 80 -38.79 -20.47 0.08
C SER A 80 -37.76 -20.84 -1.00
N LEU A 81 -38.19 -21.58 -2.03
CA LEU A 81 -37.32 -21.99 -3.14
C LEU A 81 -36.74 -20.78 -3.89
N ARG A 82 -37.55 -19.73 -4.11
CA ARG A 82 -37.08 -18.49 -4.73
C ARG A 82 -36.00 -17.79 -3.90
N ILE A 83 -36.21 -17.68 -2.59
CA ILE A 83 -35.24 -17.08 -1.66
C ILE A 83 -33.94 -17.88 -1.67
N ASP A 84 -34.01 -19.21 -1.64
CA ASP A 84 -32.83 -20.08 -1.73
C ASP A 84 -32.05 -19.85 -3.04
N GLY A 85 -32.77 -19.72 -4.18
CA GLY A 85 -32.15 -19.37 -5.46
C GLY A 85 -31.45 -18.01 -5.45
N GLN A 86 -32.05 -16.99 -4.82
CA GLN A 86 -31.43 -15.67 -4.67
C GLN A 86 -30.19 -15.72 -3.76
N ILE A 87 -30.23 -16.48 -2.67
CA ILE A 87 -29.08 -16.70 -1.78
C ILE A 87 -27.94 -17.36 -2.55
N ALA A 88 -28.23 -18.43 -3.29
CA ALA A 88 -27.24 -19.15 -4.08
C ALA A 88 -26.59 -18.24 -5.15
N SER A 89 -27.40 -17.46 -5.86
CA SER A 89 -26.90 -16.48 -6.83
C SER A 89 -26.02 -15.42 -6.17
N THR A 90 -26.47 -14.84 -5.04
CA THR A 90 -25.71 -13.82 -4.31
C THR A 90 -24.37 -14.39 -3.82
N HIS A 91 -24.39 -15.62 -3.29
CA HIS A 91 -23.19 -16.33 -2.87
C HIS A 91 -22.21 -16.53 -4.02
N SER A 92 -22.68 -16.99 -5.18
CA SER A 92 -21.84 -17.17 -6.38
C SER A 92 -21.20 -15.85 -6.84
N THR A 93 -21.95 -14.75 -6.80
CA THR A 93 -21.42 -13.41 -7.12
C THR A 93 -20.32 -12.99 -6.15
N VAL A 94 -20.53 -13.20 -4.85
CA VAL A 94 -19.51 -12.88 -3.82
C VAL A 94 -18.25 -13.73 -4.01
N GLU A 95 -18.40 -15.02 -4.30
CA GLU A 95 -17.26 -15.90 -4.56
C GLU A 95 -16.46 -15.47 -5.80
N THR A 96 -17.15 -15.07 -6.87
CA THR A 96 -16.51 -14.56 -8.09
C THR A 96 -15.74 -13.27 -7.80
N MET A 97 -16.36 -12.34 -7.07
CA MET A 97 -15.72 -11.08 -6.70
C MET A 97 -14.54 -11.28 -5.75
N ARG A 98 -14.58 -12.31 -4.89
CA ARG A 98 -13.45 -12.63 -4.01
C ARG A 98 -12.18 -12.88 -4.82
N VAL A 99 -12.27 -13.72 -5.86
CA VAL A 99 -11.13 -14.04 -6.73
C VAL A 99 -10.59 -12.77 -7.41
N ALA A 100 -11.48 -11.93 -7.95
CA ALA A 100 -11.08 -10.67 -8.58
C ALA A 100 -10.39 -9.70 -7.61
N PHE A 101 -10.87 -9.62 -6.36
CA PHE A 101 -10.21 -8.79 -5.34
C PHE A 101 -8.88 -9.36 -4.88
N GLU A 102 -8.76 -10.67 -4.74
CA GLU A 102 -7.48 -11.35 -4.42
C GLU A 102 -6.41 -10.99 -5.46
N GLU A 103 -6.74 -11.04 -6.76
CA GLU A 103 -5.83 -10.64 -7.84
C GLU A 103 -5.39 -9.17 -7.74
N ILE A 104 -6.34 -8.24 -7.54
CA ILE A 104 -6.03 -6.80 -7.40
C ILE A 104 -5.14 -6.53 -6.17
N TRP A 105 -5.39 -7.23 -5.07
CA TRP A 105 -4.61 -7.09 -3.85
C TRP A 105 -3.20 -7.66 -4.02
N ASP A 106 -3.05 -8.81 -4.65
CA ASP A 106 -1.75 -9.42 -4.93
C ASP A 106 -0.91 -8.54 -5.85
N GLU A 107 -1.50 -7.99 -6.92
CA GLU A 107 -0.83 -7.02 -7.80
C GLU A 107 -0.39 -5.76 -7.04
N THR A 108 -1.28 -5.23 -6.19
CA THR A 108 -0.98 -4.03 -5.39
C THR A 108 0.12 -4.30 -4.38
N PHE A 109 0.10 -5.46 -3.73
CA PHE A 109 1.13 -5.87 -2.80
C PHE A 109 2.48 -6.01 -3.51
N GLN A 110 2.53 -6.72 -4.63
CA GLN A 110 3.76 -6.89 -5.41
C GLN A 110 4.31 -5.55 -5.90
N ARG A 111 3.45 -4.64 -6.37
CA ARG A 111 3.87 -3.29 -6.78
C ARG A 111 4.55 -2.55 -5.62
N VAL A 112 3.93 -2.54 -4.44
CA VAL A 112 4.49 -1.88 -3.25
C VAL A 112 5.80 -2.54 -2.82
N THR A 113 5.91 -3.86 -2.87
CA THR A 113 7.17 -4.57 -2.58
C THR A 113 8.28 -4.13 -3.55
N ASN A 114 8.00 -4.09 -4.85
CA ASN A 114 8.99 -3.62 -5.84
C ASN A 114 9.40 -2.16 -5.59
N GLU A 115 8.44 -1.29 -5.24
CA GLU A 115 8.73 0.11 -4.89
C GLU A 115 9.65 0.22 -3.66
N GLN A 116 9.43 -0.62 -2.64
CA GLN A 116 10.29 -0.69 -1.46
C GLN A 116 11.70 -1.17 -1.80
N GLU A 117 11.83 -2.24 -2.59
CA GLU A 117 13.13 -2.77 -3.04
C GLU A 117 13.94 -1.73 -3.82
N ILE A 118 13.28 -1.00 -4.73
CA ILE A 118 13.91 0.09 -5.49
C ILE A 118 14.40 1.19 -4.53
N TYR A 119 13.58 1.57 -3.55
CA TYR A 119 13.94 2.63 -2.62
C TYR A 119 15.12 2.21 -1.71
N GLU A 120 15.15 0.95 -1.27
CA GLU A 120 16.27 0.39 -0.52
C GLU A 120 17.57 0.38 -1.32
N ALA A 121 17.52 -0.02 -2.60
CA ALA A 121 18.67 0.03 -3.50
C ALA A 121 19.21 1.46 -3.68
N GLN A 122 18.32 2.44 -3.89
CA GLN A 122 18.69 3.85 -4.02
C GLN A 122 19.38 4.39 -2.75
N LEU A 123 18.89 4.01 -1.57
CA LEU A 123 19.54 4.38 -0.31
C LEU A 123 20.95 3.78 -0.22
N HIS A 124 21.11 2.52 -0.65
CA HIS A 124 22.39 1.85 -0.69
C HIS A 124 23.40 2.54 -1.63
N ASP A 125 22.97 2.91 -2.83
CA ASP A 125 23.79 3.62 -3.82
C ASP A 125 24.29 4.96 -3.27
N LEU A 126 23.42 5.73 -2.61
CA LEU A 126 23.80 7.01 -1.99
C LEU A 126 24.82 6.84 -0.87
N MET A 127 24.67 5.80 -0.04
CA MET A 127 25.66 5.48 0.99
C MET A 127 27.02 5.10 0.39
N GLN A 128 27.01 4.33 -0.71
CA GLN A 128 28.23 3.98 -1.42
C GLN A 128 28.94 5.22 -1.98
N LEU A 129 28.22 6.11 -2.68
CA LEU A 129 28.79 7.35 -3.22
C LEU A 129 29.36 8.25 -2.12
N LYS A 130 28.69 8.34 -0.97
CA LYS A 130 29.19 9.08 0.19
C LYS A 130 30.51 8.50 0.70
N GLN A 131 30.62 7.18 0.76
CA GLN A 131 31.83 6.49 1.19
C GLN A 131 32.98 6.70 0.18
N GLU A 132 32.72 6.58 -1.11
CA GLU A 132 33.69 6.86 -2.18
C GLU A 132 34.22 8.30 -2.12
N ASN A 133 33.32 9.28 -1.93
CA ASN A 133 33.72 10.68 -1.79
C ASN A 133 34.57 10.92 -0.51
N SER A 134 34.25 10.23 0.59
CA SER A 134 35.08 10.27 1.80
C SER A 134 36.50 9.76 1.54
N TYR A 135 36.64 8.68 0.76
CA TYR A 135 37.96 8.18 0.37
C TYR A 135 38.72 9.18 -0.51
N LEU A 136 38.06 9.76 -1.53
CA LEU A 136 38.67 10.79 -2.38
C LEU A 136 39.11 12.01 -1.56
N THR A 137 38.27 12.51 -0.66
CA THR A 137 38.60 13.62 0.24
C THR A 137 39.82 13.30 1.11
N THR A 138 39.93 12.05 1.57
CA THR A 138 41.05 11.60 2.40
C THR A 138 42.35 11.61 1.59
N ILE A 139 42.33 11.07 0.36
CA ILE A 139 43.48 11.09 -0.55
C ILE A 139 43.88 12.52 -0.88
N THR A 140 42.93 13.38 -1.26
CA THR A 140 43.18 14.79 -1.56
C THR A 140 43.87 15.51 -0.40
N ARG A 141 43.39 15.31 0.84
CA ARG A 141 44.05 15.88 2.04
C ARG A 141 45.46 15.36 2.24
N GLN A 142 45.71 14.08 1.97
CA GLN A 142 47.04 13.48 2.11
C GLN A 142 48.02 14.02 1.05
N ILE A 143 47.56 14.30 -0.17
CA ILE A 143 48.41 14.81 -1.25
C ILE A 143 48.62 16.33 -1.22
N SER A 144 47.69 17.11 -0.65
CA SER A 144 47.76 18.58 -0.60
C SER A 144 49.12 19.14 -0.13
N PRO A 145 49.75 18.64 0.95
CA PRO A 145 51.05 19.15 1.39
C PRO A 145 52.17 18.97 0.34
N TYR A 146 52.13 17.86 -0.41
CA TYR A 146 53.12 17.60 -1.46
C TYR A 146 52.91 18.53 -2.65
N ILE A 147 51.66 18.79 -3.05
CA ILE A 147 51.32 19.75 -4.09
C ILE A 147 51.80 21.16 -3.70
N LEU A 148 51.53 21.60 -2.46
CA LEU A 148 51.99 22.89 -1.95
C LEU A 148 53.53 22.98 -1.90
N SER A 149 54.21 21.89 -1.53
CA SER A 149 55.66 21.83 -1.55
C SER A 149 56.23 21.95 -2.97
N ILE A 150 55.59 21.32 -3.95
CA ILE A 150 55.99 21.40 -5.37
C ILE A 150 55.76 22.82 -5.90
N ALA A 151 54.58 23.40 -5.69
CA ALA A 151 54.26 24.76 -6.13
C ALA A 151 55.26 25.80 -5.59
N LYS A 152 55.66 25.67 -4.32
CA LYS A 152 56.69 26.53 -3.71
C LYS A 152 58.08 26.35 -4.31
N VAL A 153 58.42 25.14 -4.77
CA VAL A 153 59.68 24.87 -5.49
C VAL A 153 59.60 25.45 -6.89
N GLU A 154 58.46 25.30 -7.57
CA GLU A 154 58.22 25.89 -8.90
C GLU A 154 58.33 27.42 -8.86
N GLU A 155 57.69 28.10 -7.90
CA GLU A 155 57.78 29.57 -7.72
C GLU A 155 59.24 30.03 -7.54
N ARG A 156 60.08 29.24 -6.86
CA ARG A 156 61.52 29.55 -6.69
C ARG A 156 62.34 29.31 -7.96
N LEU A 157 61.90 28.40 -8.82
CA LEU A 157 62.52 28.13 -10.12
C LEU A 157 61.99 29.09 -11.19
N GLN A 158 60.77 29.60 -11.06
CA GLN A 158 60.09 30.52 -11.96
C GLN A 158 60.86 31.82 -12.25
N PRO A 159 61.57 32.49 -11.31
CA PRO A 159 62.44 33.62 -11.66
C PRO A 159 63.61 33.25 -12.59
N ARG A 160 63.89 31.94 -12.80
CA ARG A 160 64.81 31.46 -13.84
C ARG A 160 64.11 31.08 -15.16
N PHE A 161 62.78 31.01 -15.16
CA PHE A 161 61.92 30.73 -16.34
C PHE A 161 61.10 31.95 -16.81
N GLN A 162 60.98 33.02 -16.01
CA GLN A 162 60.29 34.27 -16.37
C GLN A 162 61.04 35.06 -17.46
N GLU A 163 62.30 34.74 -17.75
CA GLU A 163 62.93 35.17 -19.02
C GLU A 163 62.22 34.58 -20.26
N ALA A 164 61.31 33.60 -20.10
CA ALA A 164 60.66 32.91 -21.21
C ALA A 164 59.12 33.04 -21.31
N THR A 165 58.34 33.19 -20.24
CA THR A 165 56.86 33.07 -20.34
C THR A 165 56.08 33.82 -19.27
N ASP A 166 55.91 35.13 -19.41
CA ASP A 166 54.89 35.93 -18.71
C ASP A 166 53.56 35.83 -19.46
N HIS A 167 52.61 35.04 -18.97
CA HIS A 167 51.16 35.31 -18.99
C HIS A 167 50.39 34.07 -18.51
N HIS A 168 49.51 34.28 -17.52
CA HIS A 168 48.31 33.49 -17.20
C HIS A 168 48.39 32.56 -15.98
N ASP A 169 48.13 33.06 -14.76
CA ASP A 169 47.47 32.22 -13.74
C ASP A 169 46.71 32.98 -12.63
N ASP A 170 45.42 33.24 -12.86
CA ASP A 170 44.47 33.84 -11.89
C ASP A 170 43.45 32.80 -11.38
N ARG A 171 43.50 31.56 -11.90
CA ARG A 171 42.50 30.50 -11.65
C ARG A 171 42.82 29.70 -10.39
N THR A 172 44.09 29.54 -10.07
CA THR A 172 44.56 28.71 -8.95
C THR A 172 44.18 29.32 -7.59
N GLU A 173 44.20 30.65 -7.49
CA GLU A 173 43.84 31.36 -6.26
C GLU A 173 42.32 31.31 -5.97
N THR A 174 41.50 31.32 -7.02
CA THR A 174 40.04 31.22 -6.92
C THR A 174 39.59 29.85 -6.40
N MET A 175 40.32 28.78 -6.76
CA MET A 175 40.00 27.41 -6.36
C MET A 175 40.30 27.14 -4.88
N LEU A 176 41.30 27.81 -4.30
CA LEU A 176 41.67 27.66 -2.88
C LEU A 176 40.61 28.26 -1.94
N LYS A 177 40.01 29.39 -2.31
CA LYS A 177 39.01 30.08 -1.47
C LYS A 177 37.71 29.29 -1.29
N ILE A 178 37.28 28.53 -2.30
CA ILE A 178 36.03 27.76 -2.26
C ILE A 178 36.12 26.60 -1.24
N TYR A 179 37.32 26.08 -0.98
CA TYR A 179 37.53 25.02 0.01
C TYR A 179 37.61 25.53 1.46
N GLU A 180 37.95 26.81 1.67
CA GLU A 180 37.96 27.43 3.00
C GLU A 180 36.56 27.82 3.47
N ASP A 181 35.68 28.29 2.57
CA ASP A 181 34.31 28.72 2.89
C ASP A 181 33.29 27.57 3.09
N GLY A 182 33.62 26.35 2.66
CA GLY A 182 32.72 25.18 2.73
C GLY A 182 32.76 24.38 4.03
N ALA A 183 33.53 24.80 5.04
CA ALA A 183 33.63 24.08 6.31
C ALA A 183 32.32 24.22 7.12
N PRO A 184 31.61 23.13 7.46
CA PRO A 184 30.45 23.23 8.33
C PRO A 184 30.89 23.69 9.73
N ALA A 185 30.21 24.71 10.25
CA ALA A 185 30.30 25.09 11.66
C ALA A 185 30.05 23.84 12.52
N LYS A 186 30.95 23.61 13.49
CA LYS A 186 30.74 22.60 14.52
C LYS A 186 29.62 23.06 15.43
N ASP A 187 28.46 22.42 15.32
CA ASP A 187 27.44 22.31 16.37
C ASP A 187 27.06 20.83 16.53
#